data_AF-A0A7J4E5I0-F1
#
_entry.id   AF-A0A7J4E5I0-F1
#
_cell.length_a   1.000
_cell.length_b   1.000
_cell.length_c   1.000
_cell.angle_alpha   90.00
_cell.angle_beta   90.00
_cell.angle_gamma   90.00
#
_symmetry.space_group_name_H-M   'P 1'
#
loop_
_entity.id
_entity.type
_entity.pdbx_description
1 polymer ?
#
loop_
_entity_poly.entity_id
_entity_poly.type
_entity_poly.pdbx_seq_one_letter_code
_entity_poly.pdbx_strand_id
1 'polypeptide(L)'
;MRYLKLVEVYERIEATTKRLEMTDLLVEFLKQAPKESIDKVVYLTQGKLYPDFVGVELGLAEKLAIRAISEVAGKPEAEVERKYDETGDLGKAAEILLAKKAQQTLFQRPL
;
A
#
# COMPACT_ATOMS: atom_id res chain seq x y z
N MET A 1 12.21 6.39 6.68
CA MET A 1 11.75 5.03 7.09
C MET A 1 11.37 4.26 5.84
N ARG A 2 11.64 2.95 5.76
CA ARG A 2 11.22 2.14 4.61
C ARG A 2 9.70 1.92 4.64
N TYR A 3 9.06 1.94 3.48
CA TYR A 3 7.61 1.71 3.39
C TYR A 3 7.19 0.33 3.94
N LEU A 4 8.07 -0.68 3.84
CA LEU A 4 7.83 -2.03 4.38
C LEU A 4 7.44 -2.02 5.87
N LYS A 5 8.00 -1.12 6.68
CA LYS A 5 7.65 -1.03 8.11
C LYS A 5 6.20 -0.60 8.34
N LEU A 6 5.62 0.21 7.45
CA LEU A 6 4.20 0.57 7.51
C LEU A 6 3.35 -0.67 7.22
N VAL A 7 3.69 -1.39 6.14
CA VAL A 7 2.97 -2.59 5.70
C VAL A 7 2.93 -3.64 6.80
N GLU A 8 4.07 -3.95 7.42
CA GLU A 8 4.14 -4.92 8.53
C GLU A 8 3.23 -4.55 9.72
N VAL A 9 3.10 -3.25 10.03
CA VAL A 9 2.22 -2.78 11.10
C VAL A 9 0.75 -2.86 10.68
N TYR A 10 0.43 -2.50 9.43
CA TYR A 10 -0.94 -2.57 8.92
C TYR A 10 -1.45 -4.00 8.83
N GLU A 11 -0.63 -4.95 8.40
CA GLU A 11 -0.98 -6.38 8.42
C GLU A 11 -1.26 -6.88 9.84
N ARG A 12 -0.45 -6.46 10.83
CA ARG A 12 -0.69 -6.80 12.25
C ARG A 12 -1.99 -6.19 12.78
N ILE A 13 -2.30 -4.97 12.38
CA ILE A 13 -3.55 -4.29 12.76
C ILE A 13 -4.76 -4.98 12.11
N GLU A 14 -4.68 -5.33 10.83
CA GLU A 14 -5.73 -6.04 10.09
C GLU A 14 -5.99 -7.44 10.67
N ALA A 15 -4.95 -8.10 11.19
CA ALA A 15 -5.05 -9.42 11.81
C ALA A 15 -5.72 -9.45 13.19
N THR A 16 -5.95 -8.29 13.84
CA THR A 16 -6.65 -8.22 15.14
C THR A 16 -7.98 -7.49 15.02
N THR A 17 -8.91 -7.80 15.94
CA THR A 17 -10.18 -7.08 16.11
C THR A 17 -10.23 -6.33 17.45
N LYS A 18 -9.18 -6.45 18.28
CA LYS A 18 -9.13 -5.86 19.62
C LYS A 18 -8.63 -4.42 19.56
N ARG A 19 -9.48 -3.47 19.94
CA ARG A 19 -9.15 -2.03 19.91
C ARG A 19 -7.91 -1.66 20.73
N LEU A 20 -7.72 -2.27 21.90
CA LEU A 20 -6.55 -2.02 22.73
C LEU A 20 -5.27 -2.51 22.05
N GLU A 21 -5.31 -3.69 21.43
CA GLU A 21 -4.17 -4.24 20.70
C GLU A 21 -3.82 -3.37 19.48
N MET A 22 -4.82 -2.93 18.71
CA MET A 22 -4.60 -1.95 17.63
C MET A 22 -3.94 -0.67 18.14
N THR A 23 -4.37 -0.19 19.31
CA THR A 23 -3.81 1.03 19.93
C THR A 23 -2.36 0.82 20.32
N ASP A 24 -2.03 -0.32 20.95
CA ASP A 24 -0.66 -0.65 21.34
C ASP A 24 0.27 -0.75 20.11
N LEU A 25 -0.19 -1.40 19.03
CA LEU A 25 0.54 -1.49 17.76
C LEU A 25 0.84 -0.10 17.18
N LEU A 26 -0.17 0.79 17.15
CA LEU A 26 -0.01 2.15 16.63
C LEU A 26 0.93 2.99 17.52
N VAL A 27 0.82 2.89 18.85
CA VAL A 27 1.69 3.62 19.78
C VAL A 27 3.14 3.17 19.63
N GLU A 28 3.38 1.86 19.55
CA GLU A 28 4.71 1.30 19.32
C GLU A 28 5.30 1.82 18.01
N PHE A 29 4.50 1.77 16.94
CA PHE A 29 4.92 2.22 15.62
C PHE A 29 5.24 3.72 15.55
N LEU A 30 4.35 4.58 16.07
CA LEU A 30 4.53 6.04 16.03
C LEU A 30 5.74 6.50 16.85
N LYS A 31 6.11 5.79 17.93
CA LYS A 31 7.34 6.06 18.69
C LYS A 31 8.61 5.76 17.89
N GLN A 32 8.55 4.82 16.96
CA GLN A 32 9.69 4.42 16.12
C GLN A 32 9.81 5.26 14.82
N ALA A 33 8.76 5.98 14.46
CA ALA A 33 8.74 6.78 13.24
C ALA A 33 9.70 7.99 13.35
N PRO A 34 10.60 8.20 12.37
CA PRO A 34 11.50 9.35 12.36
C PRO A 34 10.74 10.68 12.31
N LYS A 35 11.25 11.70 13.01
CA LYS A 35 10.63 13.04 13.13
C LYS A 35 10.37 13.69 11.77
N GLU A 36 11.20 13.39 10.78
CA GLU A 36 11.14 13.97 9.44
C GLU A 36 10.03 13.35 8.56
N SER A 37 9.49 12.21 9.00
CA SER A 37 8.48 11.44 8.26
C SER A 37 7.18 11.22 9.02
N ILE A 38 7.11 11.61 10.29
CA ILE A 38 5.94 11.37 11.16
C ILE A 38 4.67 12.03 10.60
N ASP A 39 4.81 13.20 9.98
CA ASP A 39 3.73 13.92 9.30
C ASP A 39 3.05 13.02 8.25
N LYS A 40 3.84 12.36 7.40
CA LYS A 40 3.35 11.48 6.33
C LYS A 40 2.80 10.18 6.90
N VAL A 41 3.48 9.61 7.90
CA VAL A 41 3.09 8.35 8.55
C VAL A 41 1.69 8.44 9.17
N VAL A 42 1.37 9.56 9.83
CA VAL A 42 0.06 9.76 10.45
C VAL A 42 -1.05 9.78 9.41
N TYR A 43 -0.88 10.51 8.30
CA TYR A 43 -1.90 10.55 7.24
C TYR A 43 -2.01 9.22 6.49
N LEU A 44 -0.88 8.56 6.18
CA LEU A 44 -0.89 7.26 5.51
C LEU A 44 -1.66 6.20 6.32
N THR A 45 -1.57 6.26 7.65
CA THR A 45 -2.32 5.36 8.56
C THR A 45 -3.83 5.56 8.49
N GLN A 46 -4.27 6.73 8.02
CA GLN A 46 -5.68 7.04 7.78
C GLN A 46 -6.09 6.80 6.31
N GLY A 47 -5.19 6.26 5.48
CA GLY A 47 -5.42 6.12 4.04
C GLY A 47 -5.36 7.45 3.27
N LYS A 48 -4.68 8.47 3.81
CA LYS A 48 -4.60 9.82 3.24
C LYS A 48 -3.15 10.23 2.96
N LEU A 49 -2.96 11.14 2.01
CA LEU A 49 -1.65 11.76 1.75
C LEU A 49 -1.51 13.13 2.42
N TYR A 50 -2.61 13.85 2.55
CA TYR A 50 -2.67 15.19 3.11
C TYR A 50 -3.90 15.33 4.01
N PRO A 51 -3.90 16.31 4.93
CA PRO A 51 -5.09 16.67 5.68
C PRO A 51 -6.18 17.25 4.77
N ASP A 52 -7.45 17.01 5.15
CA ASP A 52 -8.62 17.36 4.34
C ASP A 52 -8.71 18.86 3.99
N PHE A 53 -8.24 19.73 4.89
CA PHE A 53 -8.27 21.19 4.68
C PHE A 53 -7.32 21.68 3.57
N VAL A 54 -6.40 20.84 3.10
CA VAL A 54 -5.50 21.18 1.98
C VAL A 54 -6.22 21.01 0.63
N GLY A 55 -7.28 20.20 0.58
CA GLY A 55 -8.06 19.97 -0.64
C GLY A 55 -7.30 19.21 -1.74
N VAL A 56 -6.26 18.45 -1.37
CA VAL A 56 -5.49 17.63 -2.31
C VAL A 56 -6.03 16.22 -2.33
N GLU A 57 -6.58 15.82 -3.47
CA GLU A 57 -6.98 14.44 -3.74
C GLU A 57 -5.95 13.78 -4.65
N LEU A 58 -5.69 12.48 -4.44
CA LEU A 58 -4.79 11.71 -5.31
C LEU A 58 -5.34 11.62 -6.75
N GLY A 59 -6.67 11.60 -6.90
CA GLY A 59 -7.33 11.54 -8.21
C GLY A 59 -7.02 10.27 -9.02
N LEU A 60 -6.69 9.15 -8.35
CA LEU A 60 -6.30 7.92 -9.02
C LEU A 60 -7.53 7.15 -9.50
N ALA A 61 -7.75 7.15 -10.81
CA ALA A 61 -8.74 6.27 -11.43
C ALA A 61 -8.28 4.81 -11.35
N GLU A 62 -9.21 3.90 -11.07
CA GLU A 62 -8.95 2.45 -10.97
C GLU A 62 -8.27 1.87 -12.23
N LYS A 63 -8.70 2.32 -13.42
CA LYS A 63 -8.05 1.95 -14.69
C LYS A 63 -6.57 2.36 -14.78
N LEU A 64 -6.20 3.49 -14.18
CA LEU A 64 -4.79 3.90 -14.14
C LEU A 64 -3.97 2.98 -13.23
N ALA A 65 -4.56 2.54 -12.11
CA ALA A 65 -3.92 1.57 -11.22
C ALA A 65 -3.75 0.20 -11.90
N ILE A 66 -4.79 -0.31 -12.57
CA ILE A 66 -4.74 -1.56 -13.35
C ILE A 66 -3.63 -1.51 -14.40
N ARG A 67 -3.56 -0.41 -15.16
CA ARG A 67 -2.51 -0.20 -16.16
C ARG A 67 -1.11 -0.18 -15.55
N ALA A 68 -0.92 0.51 -14.43
CA ALA A 68 0.36 0.54 -13.74
C ALA A 68 0.79 -0.86 -13.24
N ILE A 69 -0.15 -1.64 -12.71
CA ILE A 69 0.11 -3.03 -12.28
C ILE A 69 0.47 -3.91 -13.48
N SER A 70 -0.27 -3.80 -14.58
CA SER A 70 -0.01 -4.48 -15.86
C SER A 70 1.41 -4.23 -16.36
N GLU A 71 1.83 -2.95 -16.41
CA GLU A 71 3.16 -2.54 -16.85
C GLU A 71 4.29 -3.11 -15.96
N VAL A 72 4.12 -3.08 -14.63
CA VAL A 72 5.16 -3.55 -13.69
C VAL A 72 5.18 -5.07 -13.55
N ALA A 73 4.03 -5.74 -13.66
CA ALA A 73 3.92 -7.20 -13.61
C ALA A 73 4.31 -7.85 -14.95
N GLY A 74 4.32 -7.09 -16.05
CA GLY A 74 4.55 -7.62 -17.40
C GLY A 74 3.40 -8.51 -17.87
N LYS A 75 2.17 -8.19 -17.46
CA LYS A 75 0.95 -8.98 -17.73
C LYS A 75 -0.08 -8.12 -18.45
N PRO A 76 -0.88 -8.67 -19.37
CA PRO A 76 -1.97 -7.90 -20.00
C PRO A 76 -2.94 -7.34 -18.95
N GLU A 77 -3.50 -6.15 -19.20
CA GLU A 77 -4.51 -5.53 -18.31
C GLU A 77 -5.69 -6.47 -18.00
N ALA A 78 -6.15 -7.25 -19.00
CA ALA A 78 -7.21 -8.24 -18.80
C ALA A 78 -6.87 -9.34 -17.78
N GLU A 79 -5.59 -9.69 -17.61
CA GLU A 79 -5.15 -10.63 -16.57
C GLU A 79 -5.21 -9.98 -15.18
N VAL A 80 -4.92 -8.67 -15.10
CA VAL A 80 -5.04 -7.87 -13.88
C VAL A 80 -6.50 -7.72 -13.47
N GLU A 81 -7.38 -7.35 -14.41
CA GLU A 81 -8.83 -7.23 -14.20
C GLU A 81 -9.42 -8.55 -13.71
N ARG A 82 -9.11 -9.66 -14.38
CA ARG A 82 -9.57 -10.98 -13.94
C ARG A 82 -9.10 -11.31 -12.52
N LYS A 83 -7.85 -10.99 -12.17
CA LYS A 83 -7.33 -11.24 -10.83
C LYS A 83 -8.03 -10.37 -9.79
N TYR A 84 -8.33 -9.13 -10.16
CA TYR A 84 -9.10 -8.23 -9.33
C TYR A 84 -10.52 -8.76 -9.09
N ASP A 85 -11.23 -9.20 -10.13
CA ASP A 85 -12.55 -9.83 -10.00
C ASP A 85 -12.53 -11.07 -9.09
N GLU A 86 -11.48 -11.89 -9.19
CA GLU A 86 -11.31 -13.09 -8.36
C GLU A 86 -10.98 -12.79 -6.89
N THR A 87 -10.30 -11.68 -6.61
CA THR A 87 -9.86 -11.32 -5.25
C THR A 87 -10.80 -10.34 -4.55
N GLY A 88 -11.56 -9.55 -5.31
CA GLY A 88 -12.36 -8.44 -4.81
C GLY A 88 -11.54 -7.24 -4.32
N ASP A 89 -10.21 -7.28 -4.42
CA ASP A 89 -9.30 -6.25 -3.94
C ASP A 89 -8.11 -6.06 -4.89
N LEU A 90 -7.97 -4.85 -5.43
CA LEU A 90 -6.94 -4.54 -6.42
C LEU A 90 -5.52 -4.60 -5.82
N GLY A 91 -5.38 -4.28 -4.53
CA GLY A 91 -4.11 -4.39 -3.80
C GLY A 91 -3.66 -5.84 -3.68
N LYS A 92 -4.56 -6.75 -3.32
CA LYS A 92 -4.31 -8.19 -3.26
C LYS A 92 -4.02 -8.77 -4.64
N ALA A 93 -4.75 -8.33 -5.66
CA ALA A 93 -4.44 -8.70 -7.04
C ALA A 93 -3.02 -8.28 -7.43
N ALA A 94 -2.61 -7.06 -7.11
CA ALA A 94 -1.26 -6.56 -7.35
C ALA A 94 -0.20 -7.38 -6.60
N GLU A 95 -0.40 -7.67 -5.32
CA GLU A 95 0.51 -8.50 -4.50
C GLU A 95 0.75 -9.87 -5.17
N ILE A 96 -0.31 -10.57 -5.58
CA ILE A 96 -0.24 -11.90 -6.20
C ILE A 96 0.50 -11.84 -7.55
N LEU A 97 0.21 -10.84 -8.38
CA LEU A 97 0.80 -10.70 -9.70
C LEU A 97 2.28 -10.30 -9.63
N LEU A 98 2.64 -9.42 -8.69
CA LEU A 98 4.00 -8.94 -8.50
C LEU A 98 4.89 -9.93 -7.74
N ALA A 99 4.32 -10.84 -6.94
CA ALA A 99 5.07 -11.93 -6.31
C ALA A 99 5.66 -12.91 -7.35
N LYS A 100 5.06 -12.99 -8.55
CA LYS A 100 5.47 -13.90 -9.64
C LYS A 100 6.21 -13.17 -10.77
N LYS A 101 7.10 -12.23 -10.45
CA LYS A 101 7.82 -11.43 -11.47
C LYS A 101 8.49 -12.30 -12.54
N ALA A 102 7.98 -12.23 -13.77
CA ALA A 102 8.52 -12.92 -14.94
C ALA A 102 9.75 -12.23 -15.54
N GLN A 103 9.99 -10.94 -15.21
CA GLN A 103 11.18 -10.23 -15.67
C GLN A 103 11.55 -9.08 -14.72
N GLN A 104 12.81 -9.02 -14.29
CA GLN A 104 13.33 -7.93 -13.48
C GLN A 104 13.77 -6.78 -14.40
N THR A 105 13.22 -5.58 -14.22
CA THR A 105 13.82 -4.36 -14.73
C THR A 105 15.18 -4.14 -14.05
N LEU A 106 16.21 -3.85 -14.85
CA LEU A 106 17.64 -3.81 -14.47
C LEU A 106 18.04 -2.85 -13.33
N PHE A 107 17.11 -2.05 -12.80
CA PHE A 107 17.36 -1.13 -11.69
C PHE A 107 16.25 -1.22 -10.64
N GLN A 108 16.62 -1.60 -9.41
CA GLN A 108 15.76 -1.50 -8.23
C GLN A 108 16.25 -0.35 -7.36
N ARG A 109 15.41 0.66 -7.16
CA ARG A 109 15.61 1.68 -6.13
C ARG A 109 14.75 1.29 -4.91
N PRO A 110 15.32 1.16 -3.70
CA PRO A 110 14.54 0.77 -2.53
C PRO A 110 13.55 1.88 -2.13
N LEU A 111 12.30 1.47 -1.86
CA LEU A 111 11.23 2.28 -1.23
C LEU A 111 11.17 2.02 0.29
#